data_AF-A0A8C0BPW0-F1
#
_entry.id   AF-A0A8C0BPW0-F1
#
_cell.length_a   1.000
_cell.length_b   1.000
_cell.length_c   1.000
_cell.angle_alpha   90.00
_cell.angle_beta   90.00
_cell.angle_gamma   90.00
#
_symmetry.space_group_name_H-M   'P 1'
#
loop_
_entity.id
_entity.type
_entity.pdbx_description
1 polymer ?
#
loop_
_entity_poly.entity_id
_entity_poly.type
_entity_poly.pdbx_seq_one_letter_code
_entity_poly.pdbx_strand_id
1 'polypeptide(L)'
;KVRCLATNLPSDSGFQLFWIKEKPGVLNPEFLDLQEQFNGTYTATSTLTISTQDWEAGERFTCMVKHDELQVPLNRSISRQGGEC
;
A
#
# COMPACT_ATOMS: atom_id res chain seq x y z
N LYS A 1 12.66 -2.97 1.95
CA LYS A 1 11.62 -2.00 1.56
C LYS A 1 10.49 -2.76 0.88
N VAL A 2 9.26 -2.32 1.06
CA VAL A 2 8.08 -2.98 0.48
C VAL A 2 7.29 -1.98 -0.35
N ARG A 3 6.62 -2.49 -1.39
CA ARG A 3 5.90 -1.65 -2.36
C ARG A 3 4.47 -2.14 -2.46
N CYS A 4 3.52 -1.22 -2.40
CA CYS A 4 2.10 -1.46 -2.65
C CYS A 4 1.74 -0.76 -3.95
N LEU A 5 1.15 -1.53 -4.88
CA LEU A 5 0.72 -1.03 -6.18
C LEU A 5 -0.82 -1.13 -6.23
N ALA A 6 -1.48 0.01 -6.35
CA ALA A 6 -2.90 0.11 -6.61
C ALA A 6 -3.09 0.55 -8.06
N THR A 7 -3.50 -0.38 -8.93
CA THR A 7 -3.80 -0.12 -10.34
C THR A 7 -5.29 0.00 -10.56
N ASN A 8 -5.68 0.52 -11.74
CA ASN A 8 -7.07 0.61 -12.17
C ASN A 8 -7.91 1.50 -11.24
N LEU A 9 -7.31 2.62 -10.79
CA LEU A 9 -8.03 3.63 -10.03
C LEU A 9 -8.82 4.51 -11.00
N PRO A 10 -10.11 4.74 -10.75
CA PRO A 10 -10.94 5.57 -11.63
C PRO A 10 -10.57 7.05 -11.55
N SER A 11 -10.12 7.53 -10.38
CA SER A 11 -9.71 8.93 -10.15
C SER A 11 -8.50 9.03 -9.21
N ASP A 12 -7.77 10.15 -9.26
CA ASP A 12 -6.78 10.55 -8.24
C ASP A 12 -7.41 11.39 -7.11
N SER A 13 -8.65 11.83 -7.29
CA SER A 13 -9.37 12.64 -6.33
C SER A 13 -10.14 11.75 -5.33
N GLY A 14 -9.88 11.94 -4.04
CA GLY A 14 -10.62 11.24 -2.98
C GLY A 14 -10.11 9.83 -2.67
N PHE A 15 -8.97 9.41 -3.22
CA PHE A 15 -8.27 8.21 -2.77
C PHE A 15 -7.27 8.52 -1.65
N GLN A 16 -7.12 7.58 -0.72
CA GLN A 16 -6.18 7.63 0.39
C GLN A 16 -5.48 6.29 0.48
N LEU A 17 -4.16 6.31 0.37
CA LEU A 17 -3.33 5.13 0.57
C LEU A 17 -2.49 5.34 1.83
N PHE A 18 -2.61 4.43 2.78
CA PHE A 18 -1.85 4.45 4.03
C PHE A 18 -1.46 3.05 4.48
N TRP A 19 -0.44 2.98 5.32
CA TRP A 19 0.08 1.72 5.84
C TRP A 19 -0.30 1.54 7.30
N ILE A 20 -0.59 0.29 7.64
CA ILE A 20 -0.96 -0.16 8.97
C ILE A 20 -0.06 -1.36 9.28
N LYS A 21 0.35 -1.54 10.53
CA LYS A 21 1.03 -2.76 10.96
C LYS A 21 0.43 -3.30 12.23
N GLU A 22 0.56 -4.61 12.45
CA GLU A 22 -0.05 -5.26 13.61
C GLU A 22 0.59 -4.84 14.94
N LYS A 23 1.92 -4.64 14.98
CA LYS A 23 2.58 -4.17 16.20
C LYS A 23 2.72 -2.64 16.20
N PRO A 24 2.53 -1.97 17.34
CA PRO A 24 2.77 -0.53 17.44
C PRO A 24 4.23 -0.21 17.13
N GLY A 25 4.46 0.75 16.23
CA GLY A 25 5.78 1.27 15.93
C GLY A 25 5.77 2.18 14.72
N VAL A 26 6.91 2.80 14.44
CA VAL A 26 7.00 3.87 13.46
C VAL A 26 7.01 3.26 12.05
N LEU A 27 5.98 3.59 11.27
CA LEU A 27 5.95 3.36 9.83
C LEU A 27 6.38 4.65 9.13
N ASN A 28 7.38 4.55 8.25
CA ASN A 28 7.84 5.67 7.44
C ASN A 28 7.54 5.38 5.97
N PRO A 29 6.33 5.70 5.48
CA PRO A 29 6.03 5.66 4.06
C PRO A 29 6.90 6.72 3.36
N GLU A 30 7.68 6.28 2.39
CA GLU A 30 8.71 7.10 1.75
C GLU A 30 8.07 8.05 0.72
N PHE A 31 7.10 7.55 -0.06
CA PHE A 31 6.38 8.35 -1.05
C PHE A 31 5.12 7.63 -1.57
N LEU A 32 4.13 8.41 -2.02
CA LEU A 32 2.98 7.97 -2.80
C LEU A 32 3.12 8.58 -4.20
N ASP A 33 3.47 7.76 -5.19
CA ASP A 33 3.55 8.16 -6.58
C ASP A 33 2.23 7.84 -7.26
N LEU A 34 1.58 8.83 -7.86
CA LEU A 34 0.37 8.62 -8.63
C LEU A 34 0.62 8.96 -10.09
N GLN A 35 0.40 7.96 -10.93
CA GLN A 35 0.67 8.04 -12.36
C GLN A 35 -0.60 7.71 -13.14
N GLU A 36 -0.96 8.59 -14.06
CA GLU A 36 -2.01 8.32 -15.04
C GLU A 36 -1.52 7.28 -16.05
N GLN A 37 -2.28 6.21 -16.26
CA GLN A 37 -2.02 5.26 -17.33
C GLN A 37 -2.69 5.71 -18.62
N PHE A 38 -2.10 5.32 -19.74
CA PHE A 38 -2.64 5.49 -21.09
C PHE A 38 -4.07 4.92 -21.28
N ASN A 39 -4.51 4.01 -20.42
CA ASN A 39 -5.86 3.44 -20.43
C ASN A 39 -6.92 4.39 -19.83
N GLY A 40 -6.54 5.57 -19.33
CA GLY A 40 -7.45 6.50 -18.65
C GLY A 40 -7.74 6.11 -17.19
N THR A 41 -6.88 5.29 -16.59
CA THR A 41 -6.95 4.89 -15.18
C THR A 41 -5.70 5.36 -14.44
N TYR A 42 -5.81 5.65 -13.15
CA TYR A 42 -4.68 6.03 -12.32
C TYR A 42 -4.03 4.82 -11.66
N THR A 43 -2.73 4.94 -11.37
CA THR A 43 -1.94 3.95 -10.65
C THR A 43 -1.21 4.63 -9.52
N ALA A 44 -1.50 4.19 -8.30
CA ALA A 44 -0.82 4.68 -7.11
C ALA A 44 0.21 3.65 -6.64
N THR A 45 1.45 4.08 -6.51
CA THR A 45 2.58 3.28 -6.01
C THR A 45 3.03 3.87 -4.69
N SER A 46 2.91 3.11 -3.61
CA SER A 46 3.44 3.50 -2.30
C SER A 46 4.60 2.63 -1.88
N THR A 47 5.71 3.26 -1.53
CA THR A 47 6.89 2.56 -0.99
C THR A 47 6.97 2.79 0.51
N LEU A 48 7.01 1.70 1.28
CA LEU A 48 7.17 1.72 2.72
C LEU A 48 8.57 1.19 3.10
N THR A 49 9.28 1.98 3.89
CA THR A 49 10.55 1.56 4.47
C THR A 49 10.28 0.90 5.82
N ILE A 50 10.40 -0.43 5.82
CA ILE A 50 10.26 -1.27 7.00
C ILE A 50 11.63 -1.68 7.54
N SER A 51 11.74 -1.83 8.85
CA SER A 51 12.94 -2.35 9.50
C SER A 51 13.14 -3.82 9.14
N THR A 52 14.39 -4.21 8.88
CA THR A 52 14.74 -5.62 8.67
C THR A 52 14.36 -6.48 9.86
N GLN A 53 14.48 -5.95 11.08
CA GLN A 53 14.11 -6.66 12.31
C GLN A 53 12.61 -7.00 12.38
N ASP A 54 11.72 -6.04 12.07
CA ASP A 54 10.27 -6.29 12.01
C ASP A 54 9.93 -7.26 10.87
N TRP A 55 10.56 -7.10 9.70
CA TRP A 55 10.36 -8.01 8.58
C TRP A 55 10.79 -9.44 8.88
N GLU A 56 11.99 -9.63 9.45
CA GLU A 56 12.54 -10.92 9.87
C GLU A 56 11.71 -11.56 10.98
N ALA A 57 11.15 -10.76 11.88
CA ALA A 57 10.22 -11.19 12.91
C ALA A 57 8.86 -11.66 12.35
N GLY A 58 8.63 -11.54 11.03
CA GLY A 58 7.39 -11.92 10.39
C GLY A 58 6.26 -10.91 10.58
N GLU A 59 6.60 -9.63 10.80
CA GLU A 59 5.61 -8.56 10.94
C GLU A 59 4.76 -8.42 9.68
N ARG A 60 3.45 -8.27 9.89
CA ARG A 60 2.48 -8.08 8.82
C ARG A 60 2.24 -6.60 8.61
N PHE A 61 2.53 -6.14 7.40
CA PHE A 61 2.30 -4.76 6.97
C PHE A 61 1.09 -4.74 6.03
N THR A 62 0.08 -3.97 6.39
CA THR A 62 -1.15 -3.85 5.62
C THR A 62 -1.19 -2.51 4.91
N CYS A 63 -1.19 -2.54 3.59
CA CYS A 63 -1.48 -1.38 2.75
C CYS A 63 -3.00 -1.24 2.67
N MET A 64 -3.55 -0.12 3.12
CA MET A 64 -4.97 0.18 3.02
C MET A 64 -5.17 1.30 1.99
N VAL A 65 -6.03 1.01 1.02
CA VAL A 65 -6.42 1.88 -0.08
C VAL A 65 -7.90 2.18 0.10
N LYS A 66 -8.21 3.44 0.38
CA LYS A 66 -9.57 3.96 0.43
C LYS A 66 -9.79 4.81 -0.81
N HIS A 67 -10.93 4.68 -1.45
CA HIS A 67 -11.31 5.51 -2.59
C HIS A 67 -12.80 5.81 -2.45
N ASP A 68 -13.24 7.02 -2.84
CA ASP A 68 -14.65 7.41 -2.73
C ASP A 68 -15.56 6.52 -3.59
N GLU A 69 -15.11 6.21 -4.81
CA GLU A 69 -15.78 5.26 -5.71
C GLU A 69 -15.79 3.80 -5.24
N LEU A 70 -14.97 3.44 -4.24
CA LEU A 70 -14.97 2.09 -3.65
C LEU A 70 -15.85 2.07 -2.39
N GLN A 71 -16.96 1.35 -2.43
CA GLN A 71 -17.83 1.16 -1.25
C GLN A 71 -17.09 0.47 -0.08
N VAL A 72 -16.04 -0.31 -0.37
CA VAL A 72 -15.24 -1.03 0.63
C VAL A 72 -13.76 -0.65 0.46
N PRO A 73 -13.06 -0.23 1.52
CA PRO A 73 -11.62 0.04 1.46
C PRO A 73 -10.86 -1.26 1.18
N LEU A 74 -10.02 -1.24 0.16
CA LEU A 74 -9.17 -2.37 -0.18
C LEU A 74 -7.98 -2.39 0.77
N ASN A 75 -7.68 -3.54 1.36
CA ASN A 75 -6.47 -3.67 2.16
C ASN A 75 -5.73 -4.95 1.81
N ARG A 76 -4.41 -4.83 1.64
CA ARG A 76 -3.53 -5.94 1.33
C ARG A 76 -2.44 -6.02 2.38
N SER A 77 -2.42 -7.14 3.07
CA SER A 77 -1.36 -7.45 4.00
C SER A 77 -0.23 -8.19 3.31
N ILE A 78 0.99 -7.75 3.59
CA ILE A 78 2.23 -8.37 3.16
C ILE A 78 2.98 -8.83 4.42
N SER A 79 3.74 -9.90 4.29
CA SER A 79 4.62 -10.39 5.33
C SER A 79 5.77 -11.12 4.68
N ARG A 80 6.83 -11.43 5.44
CA ARG A 80 7.99 -12.18 4.95
C ARG A 80 7.64 -13.53 4.30
N GLN A 81 6.51 -14.12 4.66
CA GLN A 81 6.03 -15.39 4.09
C GLN A 81 4.93 -15.22 3.02
N GLY A 82 4.49 -14.00 2.71
CA GLY A 82 3.27 -13.75 1.93
C GLY A 82 3.49 -13.01 0.61
N GLY A 83 4.65 -13.16 -0.02
CA GLY A 83 4.76 -12.88 -1.45
C GLY A 83 4.17 -14.08 -2.19
N GLU A 84 2.88 -14.05 -2.50
CA GLU A 84 2.29 -15.00 -3.45
C GLU A 84 3.03 -14.78 -4.80
N CYS A 85 3.83 -15.76 -5.20
CA CYS A 85 4.58 -15.80 -6.47
C CYS A 85 3.65 -15.86 -7.68
#